data_AF-A0A4P5RYI0-F1
#
_entry.id   AF-A0A4P5RYI0-F1
#
_cell.length_a   1.000
_cell.length_b   1.000
_cell.length_c   1.000
_cell.angle_alpha   90.00
_cell.angle_beta   90.00
_cell.angle_gamma   90.00
#
_symmetry.space_group_name_H-M   'P 1'
#
loop_
_entity.id
_entity.type
_entity.pdbx_description
1 polymer ?
#
loop_
_entity_poly.entity_id
_entity_poly.type
_entity_poly.pdbx_seq_one_letter_code
_entity_poly.pdbx_strand_id
1 'polypeptide(L)' 'MYEVFDPDTYGGAILLGVNGVCIISHGSSSARAILNGIKCAQEMVEVAMVEEIRVAIAATTLDI' A
#
# COMPACT_ATOMS: atom_id res chain seq x y z
N MET A 1 -7.17 2.15 24.86
CA MET A 1 -8.37 1.62 24.17
C MET A 1 -8.91 2.64 23.16
N TYR A 2 -8.05 3.21 22.31
CA TYR A 2 -8.40 4.12 21.19
C TYR A 2 -7.40 4.09 20.02
N GLU A 3 -6.38 3.21 20.05
CA GLU A 3 -5.36 3.15 18.98
C GLU A 3 -5.80 2.34 17.76
N VAL A 4 -6.78 1.45 17.91
CA VAL A 4 -7.17 0.47 16.87
C VAL A 4 -7.98 1.12 15.72
N PHE A 5 -8.42 2.37 15.88
CA PHE A 5 -9.19 3.12 14.88
C PHE A 5 -8.58 4.49 14.54
N ASP A 6 -7.31 4.72 14.87
CA ASP A 6 -6.65 5.96 14.48
C ASP A 6 -6.25 5.89 13.00
N PRO A 7 -6.86 6.70 12.10
CA PRO A 7 -6.47 6.73 10.69
C PRO A 7 -5.01 7.15 10.47
N ASP A 8 -4.38 7.76 11.48
CA ASP A 8 -2.95 8.08 11.44
C ASP A 8 -2.06 6.84 11.50
N THR A 9 -2.57 5.70 11.96
CA THR A 9 -1.78 4.46 12.13
C THR A 9 -1.51 3.74 10.81
N TYR A 10 -2.38 3.90 9.81
CA TYR A 10 -2.31 3.12 8.55
C TYR A 10 -1.75 3.92 7.36
N GLY A 11 -1.57 5.23 7.51
CA GLY A 11 -0.80 6.05 6.56
C GLY A 11 -1.41 6.29 5.18
N GLY A 12 -2.49 5.60 4.83
CA GLY A 12 -3.25 5.81 3.59
C GLY A 12 -3.84 4.52 3.03
N ALA A 13 -4.52 4.63 1.89
CA ALA A 13 -5.02 3.49 1.12
C ALA A 13 -4.04 3.13 0.01
N ILE A 14 -3.83 1.83 -0.23
CA ILE A 14 -3.01 1.33 -1.33
C ILE A 14 -3.83 1.34 -2.62
N LEU A 15 -3.30 1.98 -3.68
CA LEU A 15 -3.88 1.91 -5.02
C LEU A 15 -3.19 0.81 -5.84
N LEU A 16 -3.92 -0.28 -6.11
CA LEU A 16 -3.45 -1.39 -6.93
C LEU A 16 -3.79 -1.20 -8.42
N GLY A 17 -3.05 -1.89 -9.30
CA GLY A 17 -3.26 -1.86 -10.76
C GLY A 17 -2.48 -0.77 -11.51
N VAL A 18 -1.65 0.00 -10.80
CA VAL A 18 -0.70 0.95 -11.40
C VAL A 18 0.70 0.32 -11.53
N ASN A 19 1.59 0.93 -12.32
CA ASN A 19 2.95 0.41 -12.58
C ASN A 19 3.97 0.65 -11.44
N GLY A 20 3.50 0.79 -10.21
CA GLY A 20 4.35 1.08 -9.05
C GLY A 20 3.58 1.07 -7.74
N VAL A 21 4.24 1.48 -6.66
CA VAL A 21 3.59 1.66 -5.36
C VAL A 21 2.93 3.03 -5.30
N CYS A 22 1.65 3.07 -4.93
CA CYS A 22 0.89 4.30 -4.79
C CYS A 22 0.07 4.26 -3.49
N ILE A 23 0.31 5.25 -2.63
CA ILE A 23 -0.43 5.46 -1.37
C ILE A 23 -1.28 6.72 -1.51
N ILE A 24 -2.57 6.58 -1.23
CA ILE A 24 -3.54 7.67 -1.20
C ILE A 24 -3.73 8.10 0.25
N SER A 25 -3.25 9.29 0.61
CA SER A 25 -3.49 9.91 1.92
C SER A 25 -4.69 10.86 1.88
N HIS A 26 -5.24 11.19 3.05
CA HIS A 26 -6.35 12.13 3.17
C HIS A 26 -5.83 13.58 3.25
N GLY A 27 -6.61 14.55 2.81
CA GLY A 27 -6.21 15.97 2.85
C GLY A 27 -5.96 16.50 4.28
N SER A 28 -6.52 15.85 5.30
CA SER A 28 -6.33 16.17 6.71
C SER A 28 -5.28 15.29 7.41
N SER A 29 -4.47 14.52 6.65
CA SER A 29 -3.45 13.64 7.23
C SER A 29 -2.40 14.42 8.03
N SER A 30 -2.17 13.98 9.27
CA SER A 30 -1.12 14.55 10.11
C SER A 30 0.29 14.19 9.59
N ALA A 31 1.33 14.85 10.10
CA ALA A 31 2.71 14.48 9.79
C ALA A 31 3.02 13.02 10.15
N ARG A 32 2.40 12.48 11.21
CA ARG A 32 2.54 11.08 11.62
C ARG A 32 1.88 10.14 10.61
N ALA A 33 0.69 10.50 10.11
CA ALA A 33 0.02 9.74 9.06
C ALA A 33 0.87 9.66 7.79
N ILE A 34 1.45 10.79 7.35
CA ILE A 34 2.33 10.81 6.16
C ILE A 34 3.58 9.96 6.38
N LEU A 35 4.22 10.04 7.54
CA LEU A 35 5.38 9.19 7.88
C LEU A 35 5.02 7.69 7.77
N ASN A 36 3.87 7.29 8.30
CA ASN A 36 3.42 5.90 8.24
C ASN A 36 3.08 5.49 6.79
N GLY A 37 2.53 6.39 5.98
CA GLY A 37 2.27 6.15 4.56
C GLY A 37 3.56 5.91 3.77
N ILE A 38 4.61 6.69 4.04
CA ILE A 38 5.93 6.51 3.41
C ILE A 38 6.56 5.17 3.83
N LYS A 39 6.46 4.79 5.12
CA LYS A 39 6.95 3.49 5.60
C LYS A 39 6.22 2.33 4.94
N CYS A 40 4.90 2.39 4.84
CA CYS A 40 4.11 1.41 4.12
C CYS A 40 4.54 1.30 2.65
N ALA A 41 4.76 2.44 1.98
CA ALA A 41 5.26 2.45 0.61
C ALA A 41 6.64 1.79 0.48
N GLN A 42 7.55 2.06 1.42
CA GLN A 42 8.87 1.44 1.48
C GLN A 42 8.75 -0.09 1.62
N GLU A 43 7.97 -0.57 2.58
CA GLU A 43 7.75 -2.00 2.82
C GLU A 43 7.23 -2.70 1.56
N MET A 44 6.29 -2.08 0.84
CA MET A 44 5.75 -2.62 -0.41
C MET A 44 6.79 -2.71 -1.54
N VAL A 45 7.72 -1.76 -1.60
CA VAL A 45 8.85 -1.81 -2.55
C VAL A 45 9.84 -2.90 -2.15
N GLU A 46 10.16 -3.03 -0.86
CA GLU A 46 11.10 -4.02 -0.35
C GLU A 46 10.64 -5.46 -0.61
N VAL A 47 9.33 -5.72 -0.52
CA VAL A 47 8.75 -7.05 -0.84
C VAL A 47 8.40 -7.21 -2.32
N ALA A 48 8.78 -6.27 -3.19
CA ALA A 48 8.48 -6.28 -4.61
C ALA A 48 6.99 -6.55 -4.94
N MET A 49 6.07 -5.99 -4.12
CA MET A 49 4.65 -6.36 -4.12
C MET A 49 3.98 -6.29 -5.50
N VAL A 50 4.33 -5.28 -6.31
CA VAL A 50 3.77 -5.11 -7.66
C VAL A 50 4.17 -6.26 -8.58
N GLU A 51 5.42 -6.75 -8.47
CA GLU A 51 5.90 -7.87 -9.28
C GLU A 51 5.22 -9.18 -8.86
N GLU A 52 5.11 -9.42 -7.56
CA GLU A 52 4.39 -10.59 -7.03
C GLU A 52 2.93 -10.65 -7.54
N ILE A 53 2.24 -9.51 -7.56
CA ILE A 53 0.88 -9.42 -8.12
C ILE A 53 0.88 -9.73 -9.62
N ARG A 54 1.85 -9.23 -10.40
CA ARG A 54 1.96 -9.52 -11.83
C ARG A 54 2.16 -11.01 -12.08
N VAL A 55 3.08 -11.63 -11.33
CA VAL A 55 3.37 -13.07 -11.43
C VAL A 55 2.12 -13.89 -11.10
N ALA A 56 1.41 -13.56 -10.02
CA ALA A 56 0.20 -14.27 -9.62
C ALA A 56 -0.93 -14.19 -10.66
N ILE A 57 -1.14 -13.01 -11.25
CA ILE A 57 -2.14 -12.81 -12.32
C ILE A 57 -1.74 -13.56 -13.59
N ALA A 58 -0.46 -13.51 -13.98
CA ALA A 58 0.05 -14.19 -15.15
C ALA A 58 -0.09 -15.72 -15.04
N ALA A 59 0.22 -16.28 -13.86
CA ALA A 59 0.04 -17.71 -13.58
C ALA A 59 -1.42 -18.13 -13.74
N THR A 60 -2.37 -17.34 -13.21
CA THR A 60 -3.82 -17.63 -13.30
C THR A 60 -4.32 -17.61 -14.75
N THR A 61 -3.71 -16.84 -15.63
CA THR A 61 -4.10 -16.74 -17.05
C THR A 61 -3.63 -17.95 -17.87
N LEU A 62 -2.68 -18.74 -17.36
CA LEU A 62 -2.17 -19.95 -18.02
C LEU A 62 -2.98 -21.21 -17.66
N ASP A 63 -3.89 -21.11 -16.69
CA ASP A 63 -4.72 -22.22 -16.17
C ASP A 63 -6.10 -22.33 -16.87
N ILE A 64 -6.34 -21.53 -17.92
CA ILE A 64 -7.54 -21.50 -18.77
C ILE A 64 -7.17 -21.65 -20.25
#